data_AF-A0A1S2QV84-F1
#
_entry.id   AF-A0A1S2QV84-F1
#
_cell.length_a   1.000
_cell.length_b   1.000
_cell.length_c   1.000
_cell.angle_alpha   90.00
_cell.angle_beta   90.00
_cell.angle_gamma   90.00
#
_symmetry.space_group_name_H-M   'P 1'
#
loop_
_entity.id
_entity.type
_entity.pdbx_description
1 polymer ?
#
loop_
_entity_poly.entity_id
_entity_poly.type
_entity_poly.pdbx_seq_one_letter_code
_entity_poly.pdbx_strand_id
1 'polypeptide(L)'
;MYQDFYQYLQWLLTSIQLHEKRIATLEATIQKMQNDLKQLGEKPTIHVDTIQYNFDQLKVETLEGTLSIGLNPNDLSGIEDFAIQGQSLNTPISPKAQMQRSMKIEEAIYRYLETDLPQVIEHTEKQLRIQPNESYLSFIKQDIIKQLPNRIEYHLKSIPVNDQSEENKSIVENKIIELLKQEIQSGVYTFFNNLPEHVKGMNTNDP
;
A
#
# COMPACT_ATOMS: atom_id res chain seq x y z
N MET A 1 -50.57 24.38 21.99
CA MET A 1 -50.11 25.62 21.32
C MET A 1 -48.96 26.31 22.06
N TYR A 2 -49.12 26.87 23.27
CA TYR A 2 -47.99 27.54 23.97
C TYR A 2 -46.90 26.57 24.45
N GLN A 3 -47.28 25.34 24.80
CA GLN A 3 -46.33 24.31 25.26
C GLN A 3 -45.45 23.77 24.12
N ASP A 4 -46.02 23.61 22.93
CA ASP A 4 -45.29 23.17 21.74
C ASP A 4 -44.26 24.23 21.30
N PHE A 5 -44.62 25.51 21.42
CA PHE A 5 -43.70 26.63 21.15
C PHE A 5 -42.52 26.64 22.13
N TYR A 6 -42.77 26.40 23.42
CA TYR A 6 -41.71 26.32 24.42
C TYR A 6 -40.76 25.14 24.17
N GLN A 7 -41.30 23.97 23.81
CA GLN A 7 -40.50 22.80 23.45
C GLN A 7 -39.65 23.04 22.19
N TYR A 8 -40.23 23.67 21.17
CA TYR A 8 -39.50 24.05 19.96
C TYR A 8 -38.34 25.01 20.25
N LEU A 9 -38.56 26.00 21.13
CA LEU A 9 -37.54 26.98 21.51
C LEU A 9 -36.40 26.33 22.32
N GLN A 10 -36.73 25.39 23.21
CA GLN A 10 -35.74 24.58 23.93
C GLN A 10 -34.92 23.68 23.01
N TRP A 11 -35.57 23.02 22.04
CA TRP A 11 -34.88 22.22 21.03
C TRP A 11 -33.93 23.07 20.19
N LEU A 12 -34.37 24.25 19.77
CA LEU A 12 -33.57 25.19 18.98
C LEU A 12 -32.34 25.66 19.78
N LEU A 13 -32.51 26.02 21.05
CA LEU A 13 -31.39 26.41 21.92
C LEU A 13 -30.38 25.26 22.07
N THR A 14 -30.86 24.04 22.26
CA THR A 14 -30.01 22.84 22.38
C THR A 14 -29.26 22.56 21.08
N SER A 15 -29.92 22.72 19.94
CA SER A 15 -29.32 22.56 18.62
C SER A 15 -28.21 23.60 18.39
N ILE A 16 -28.46 24.88 18.72
CA ILE A 16 -27.46 25.94 18.62
C ILE A 16 -26.22 25.61 19.47
N GLN A 17 -26.41 25.19 20.73
CA GLN A 17 -25.31 24.82 21.61
C GLN A 17 -24.50 23.62 21.09
N LEU A 18 -25.16 22.64 20.47
CA LEU A 18 -24.49 21.50 19.85
C LEU A 18 -23.66 21.94 18.64
N HIS A 19 -24.22 22.81 17.81
CA HIS A 19 -23.52 23.37 16.65
C HIS A 19 -22.32 24.22 17.07
N GLU A 20 -22.45 25.06 18.09
CA GLU A 20 -21.36 25.87 18.64
C GLU A 20 -20.19 25.00 19.11
N LYS A 21 -20.48 23.93 19.85
CA LYS A 21 -19.45 22.96 20.28
C LYS A 21 -18.76 22.30 19.09
N ARG A 22 -19.52 21.95 18.05
CA ARG A 22 -18.97 21.32 16.84
C ARG A 22 -18.11 22.28 16.03
N ILE A 23 -18.48 23.56 15.98
CA ILE A 23 -17.66 24.60 15.35
C ILE A 23 -16.35 24.75 16.11
N ALA A 24 -16.38 24.86 17.43
CA ALA A 24 -15.18 24.99 18.25
C ALA A 24 -14.21 23.80 18.09
N THR A 25 -14.72 22.56 18.00
CA THR A 25 -13.85 21.39 17.77
C THR A 25 -13.25 21.37 16.38
N LEU A 26 -13.99 21.79 15.36
CA LEU A 26 -13.48 21.91 13.99
C LEU A 26 -12.39 22.98 13.90
N GLU A 27 -12.62 24.15 14.51
CA GLU A 27 -11.63 25.24 14.57
C GLU A 27 -10.32 24.78 15.25
N ALA A 28 -10.43 24.09 16.39
CA ALA A 28 -9.26 23.55 17.09
C ALA A 28 -8.50 22.52 16.23
N THR A 29 -9.22 21.68 15.49
CA THR A 29 -8.62 20.67 14.60
C THR A 29 -7.91 21.34 13.43
N ILE A 30 -8.52 22.37 12.82
CA ILE A 30 -7.90 23.15 11.74
C ILE A 30 -6.64 23.85 12.24
N GLN A 31 -6.68 24.48 13.41
CA GLN A 31 -5.49 25.12 14.00
C GLN A 31 -4.36 24.11 14.25
N LYS A 32 -4.69 22.91 14.74
CA LYS A 32 -3.71 21.83 14.92
C LYS A 32 -3.08 21.42 13.58
N MET A 33 -3.89 21.17 12.56
CA MET A 33 -3.39 20.80 11.22
C MET A 33 -2.52 21.90 10.62
N GLN A 34 -2.89 23.18 10.79
CA GLN A 34 -2.07 24.31 10.35
C GLN A 34 -0.72 24.36 11.06
N ASN A 35 -0.67 24.06 12.36
CA ASN A 35 0.59 23.99 13.10
C ASN A 35 1.44 22.79 12.66
N ASP A 36 0.83 21.63 12.44
CA ASP A 36 1.53 20.43 11.96
C ASP A 36 2.15 20.69 10.57
N LEU A 37 1.41 21.37 9.67
CA LEU A 37 1.92 21.76 8.34
C LEU A 37 3.08 22.76 8.43
N LYS A 38 3.04 23.72 9.36
CA LYS A 38 4.18 24.63 9.59
C LYS A 38 5.41 23.87 10.08
N GLN A 39 5.25 22.92 11.01
CA GLN A 39 6.36 22.09 11.50
C GLN A 39 6.95 21.17 10.42
N LEU A 40 6.14 20.72 9.46
CA LEU A 40 6.60 19.98 8.28
C LEU A 40 7.37 20.86 7.30
N GLY A 41 6.96 22.13 7.12
CA GLY A 41 7.66 23.11 6.29
C GLY A 41 8.98 23.62 6.87
N GLU A 42 9.16 23.59 8.20
CA GLU A 42 10.41 23.98 8.88
C GLU A 42 11.46 22.87 8.94
N LYS A 43 11.12 21.63 8.57
CA LYS A 43 12.14 20.60 8.35
C LYS A 43 12.88 20.94 7.05
N PRO A 44 14.23 20.98 7.05
CA PRO A 44 14.97 21.30 5.83
C PRO A 44 14.54 20.32 4.74
N THR A 45 13.99 20.87 3.66
CA THR A 45 13.77 20.15 2.41
C THR A 45 15.10 19.51 2.06
N ILE A 46 15.15 18.18 2.02
CA ILE A 46 16.29 17.47 1.45
C ILE A 46 16.34 17.93 -0.01
N HIS A 47 17.19 18.90 -0.30
CA HIS A 47 17.52 19.26 -1.67
C HIS A 47 18.16 18.01 -2.26
N VAL A 48 17.41 17.33 -3.11
CA VAL A 48 17.98 16.34 -4.02
C VAL A 48 18.73 17.19 -5.04
N ASP A 49 19.98 17.53 -4.73
CA ASP A 49 20.87 18.18 -5.68
C ASP A 49 20.93 17.31 -6.93
N THR A 50 20.75 17.97 -8.07
CA THR A 50 20.75 17.42 -9.42
C THR A 50 21.76 16.30 -9.55
N ILE A 51 21.29 15.09 -9.87
CA ILE A 51 22.17 13.97 -10.22
C ILE A 51 22.84 14.36 -11.56
N GLN A 52 24.00 15.00 -11.49
CA GLN A 52 24.78 15.38 -12.65
C GLN A 52 25.36 14.10 -13.26
N TYR A 53 24.72 13.63 -14.33
CA TYR A 53 25.18 12.49 -15.10
C TYR A 53 26.42 12.91 -15.93
N ASN A 54 27.62 12.64 -15.41
CA ASN A 54 28.85 12.77 -16.20
C ASN A 54 28.97 11.56 -17.13
N PHE A 55 28.61 11.75 -18.40
CA PHE A 55 28.95 10.83 -19.49
C PHE A 55 30.47 10.87 -19.70
N ASP A 56 31.20 9.91 -19.12
CA ASP A 56 32.56 9.63 -19.59
C ASP A 56 32.45 8.84 -20.88
N GLN A 57 32.94 9.41 -21.98
CA GLN A 57 32.86 8.79 -23.30
C GLN A 57 33.73 7.52 -23.32
N LEU A 58 33.07 6.35 -23.39
CA LEU A 58 33.75 5.10 -23.65
C LEU A 58 34.37 5.14 -25.06
N LYS A 59 35.69 5.29 -25.14
CA LYS A 59 36.44 5.18 -26.39
C LYS A 59 36.37 3.73 -26.87
N VAL A 60 35.56 3.50 -27.89
CA VAL A 60 35.36 2.18 -28.49
C VAL A 60 36.58 1.85 -29.34
N GLU A 61 37.48 1.03 -28.82
CA GLU A 61 38.41 0.28 -29.67
C GLU A 61 37.69 -0.96 -30.23
N THR A 62 37.88 -1.17 -31.52
CA THR A 62 37.11 -2.04 -32.40
C THR A 62 37.37 -3.53 -32.21
N LEU A 63 36.28 -4.29 -32.42
CA LEU A 63 36.18 -5.66 -32.96
C LEU A 63 36.97 -6.78 -32.25
N GLU A 64 36.25 -7.63 -31.50
CA GLU A 64 35.99 -9.04 -31.86
C GLU A 64 35.32 -9.78 -30.68
N GLY A 65 34.27 -10.56 -30.95
CA GLY A 65 33.75 -11.57 -30.01
C GLY A 65 32.26 -11.49 -29.68
N THR A 66 31.57 -12.61 -29.92
CA THR A 66 30.13 -12.88 -29.85
C THR A 66 29.39 -12.38 -28.59
N LEU A 67 28.20 -11.80 -28.80
CA LEU A 67 27.22 -11.41 -27.77
C LEU A 67 26.76 -12.64 -26.96
N SER A 68 27.33 -12.81 -25.77
CA SER A 68 26.77 -13.62 -24.70
C SER A 68 26.31 -12.67 -23.61
N ILE A 69 25.00 -12.43 -23.53
CA ILE A 69 24.38 -11.72 -22.41
C ILE A 69 24.57 -12.60 -21.18
N GLY A 70 25.65 -12.36 -20.44
CA GLY A 70 25.98 -12.99 -19.19
C GLY A 70 26.06 -11.92 -18.11
N LEU A 71 24.96 -11.68 -17.39
CA LEU A 71 25.01 -10.98 -16.12
C LEU A 71 25.81 -11.85 -15.15
N ASN A 72 27.06 -11.45 -14.87
CA ASN A 72 27.91 -12.10 -13.89
C ASN A 72 27.62 -11.49 -12.50
N PRO A 73 27.21 -12.27 -11.49
CA PRO A 73 26.85 -11.76 -10.17
C PRO A 73 28.00 -11.12 -9.36
N ASN A 74 29.22 -11.08 -9.90
CA ASN A 74 30.41 -10.54 -9.22
C ASN A 74 30.68 -9.04 -9.44
N ASP A 75 29.89 -8.31 -10.23
CA ASP A 75 30.18 -6.90 -10.57
C ASP A 75 29.36 -5.87 -9.76
N LEU A 76 28.95 -6.22 -8.53
CA LEU A 76 28.17 -5.35 -7.63
C LEU A 76 29.01 -4.77 -6.47
N SER A 77 30.33 -4.78 -6.60
CA SER A 77 31.30 -4.38 -5.57
C SER A 77 31.30 -2.88 -5.23
N GLY A 78 30.46 -2.06 -5.87
CA GLY A 78 30.40 -0.61 -5.67
C GLY A 78 29.35 -0.11 -4.67
N ILE A 79 28.56 -0.99 -4.02
CA ILE A 79 27.46 -0.60 -3.11
C ILE A 79 27.78 -0.95 -1.64
N GLU A 80 29.06 -1.01 -1.26
CA GLU A 80 29.47 -1.30 0.13
C GLU A 80 29.26 -0.13 1.10
N ASP A 81 28.96 1.08 0.61
CA ASP A 81 29.03 2.30 1.43
C ASP A 81 27.69 2.75 2.05
N PHE A 82 26.65 1.91 2.04
CA PHE A 82 25.31 2.25 2.58
C PHE A 82 25.00 1.68 3.98
N ALA A 83 25.99 1.12 4.68
CA ALA A 83 25.83 0.60 6.04
C ALA A 83 25.92 1.72 7.09
N ILE A 84 24.93 2.62 7.13
CA ILE A 84 24.81 3.64 8.18
C ILE A 84 23.96 3.06 9.33
N GLN A 85 24.63 2.82 10.46
CA GLN A 85 24.11 2.65 11.83
C GLN A 85 23.27 1.40 12.18
N GLY A 86 23.97 0.33 12.62
CA GLY A 86 23.94 0.02 14.05
C GLY A 86 22.93 -0.97 14.63
N GLN A 87 22.22 -1.78 13.85
CA GLN A 87 21.54 -2.97 14.38
C GLN A 87 21.69 -4.16 13.43
N SER A 88 22.78 -4.92 13.58
CA SER A 88 22.88 -6.26 13.02
C SER A 88 21.93 -7.18 13.79
N LEU A 89 20.65 -7.19 13.41
CA LEU A 89 19.77 -8.30 13.73
C LEU A 89 20.44 -9.56 13.17
N ASN A 90 20.70 -10.54 14.04
CA ASN A 90 21.13 -11.89 13.68
C ASN A 90 20.08 -12.51 12.74
N THR A 91 20.19 -12.20 11.45
CA THR A 91 19.36 -12.72 10.39
C THR A 91 20.28 -13.54 9.51
N PRO A 92 20.01 -14.84 9.28
CA PRO A 92 20.84 -15.70 8.44
C PRO A 92 20.99 -15.22 6.99
N ILE A 93 20.23 -14.21 6.56
CA ILE A 93 20.06 -13.76 5.19
C ILE A 93 20.64 -12.35 5.06
N SER A 94 21.45 -12.10 4.02
CA SER A 94 22.00 -10.75 3.80
C SER A 94 20.88 -9.75 3.50
N PRO A 95 21.03 -8.48 3.90
CA PRO A 95 20.04 -7.42 3.59
C PRO A 95 19.69 -7.34 2.10
N LYS A 96 20.69 -7.56 1.22
CA LYS A 96 20.52 -7.61 -0.24
C LYS A 96 19.61 -8.77 -0.68
N ALA A 97 19.82 -9.97 -0.14
CA ALA A 97 18.99 -11.12 -0.47
C ALA A 97 17.55 -10.91 0.05
N GLN A 98 17.37 -10.32 1.23
CA GLN A 98 16.04 -10.01 1.74
C GLN A 98 15.28 -9.00 0.86
N MET A 99 15.97 -7.95 0.41
CA MET A 99 15.40 -6.94 -0.50
C MET A 99 15.03 -7.53 -1.88
N GLN A 100 15.87 -8.41 -2.44
CA GLN A 100 15.54 -9.08 -3.70
C GLN A 100 14.30 -9.98 -3.57
N ARG A 101 14.15 -10.66 -2.44
CA ARG A 101 12.98 -11.50 -2.16
C ARG A 101 11.70 -10.66 -2.04
N SER A 102 11.75 -9.54 -1.32
CA SER A 102 10.60 -8.65 -1.20
C SER A 102 10.18 -8.12 -2.57
N MET A 103 11.13 -7.68 -3.41
CA MET A 103 10.85 -7.18 -4.77
C MET A 103 10.17 -8.23 -5.65
N LYS A 104 10.64 -9.48 -5.64
CA LYS A 104 10.02 -10.56 -6.42
C LYS A 104 8.57 -10.83 -6.01
N ILE A 105 8.32 -10.87 -4.71
CA ILE A 105 6.97 -11.08 -4.16
C ILE A 105 6.07 -9.89 -4.54
N GLU A 106 6.58 -8.67 -4.42
CA GLU A 106 5.85 -7.45 -4.74
C GLU A 106 5.44 -7.41 -6.23
N GLU A 107 6.37 -7.70 -7.15
CA GLU A 107 6.09 -7.77 -8.58
C GLU A 107 5.03 -8.83 -8.91
N ALA A 108 5.11 -10.01 -8.28
CA ALA A 108 4.14 -11.08 -8.46
C ALA A 108 2.73 -10.67 -8.01
N ILE A 109 2.62 -9.95 -6.89
CA ILE A 109 1.34 -9.46 -6.40
C ILE A 109 0.82 -8.29 -7.25
N TYR A 110 1.65 -7.35 -7.68
CA TYR A 110 1.19 -6.29 -8.60
C TYR A 110 0.61 -6.86 -9.88
N ARG A 111 1.28 -7.84 -10.49
CA ARG A 111 0.77 -8.55 -11.66
C ARG A 111 -0.61 -9.16 -11.38
N TYR A 112 -0.77 -9.86 -10.26
CA TYR A 112 -2.06 -10.42 -9.82
C TYR A 112 -3.15 -9.35 -9.63
N LEU A 113 -2.80 -8.16 -9.12
CA LEU A 113 -3.75 -7.05 -8.96
C LEU A 113 -4.22 -6.46 -10.29
N GLU A 114 -3.41 -6.55 -11.34
CA GLU A 114 -3.80 -6.11 -12.68
C GLU A 114 -4.63 -7.18 -13.42
N THR A 115 -4.26 -8.46 -13.28
CA THR A 115 -4.86 -9.55 -14.08
C THR A 115 -6.06 -10.20 -13.42
N ASP A 116 -5.95 -10.59 -12.15
CA ASP A 116 -6.90 -11.49 -11.50
C ASP A 116 -7.86 -10.78 -10.56
N LEU A 117 -7.42 -9.68 -9.91
CA LEU A 117 -8.26 -8.92 -8.99
C LEU A 117 -9.61 -8.48 -9.60
N PRO A 118 -9.68 -7.99 -10.86
CA PRO A 118 -10.97 -7.65 -11.48
C PRO A 118 -11.93 -8.85 -11.52
N GLN A 119 -11.43 -10.04 -11.84
CA GLN A 119 -12.25 -11.26 -11.89
C GLN A 119 -12.69 -11.71 -10.50
N VAL A 120 -11.82 -11.60 -9.50
CA VAL A 120 -12.15 -11.90 -8.09
C VAL A 120 -13.27 -10.99 -7.59
N ILE A 121 -13.20 -9.70 -7.90
CA ILE A 121 -14.24 -8.73 -7.55
C ILE A 121 -15.55 -9.08 -8.26
N GLU A 122 -15.53 -9.28 -9.57
CA GLU A 122 -16.72 -9.62 -10.34
C GLU A 122 -17.41 -10.90 -9.81
N HIS A 123 -16.62 -11.92 -9.48
CA HIS A 123 -17.14 -13.16 -8.88
C HIS A 123 -17.79 -12.90 -7.51
N THR A 124 -17.14 -12.11 -6.68
CA THR A 124 -17.61 -11.77 -5.33
C THR A 124 -18.90 -10.93 -5.38
N GLU A 125 -18.97 -9.94 -6.26
CA GLU A 125 -20.16 -9.12 -6.49
C GLU A 125 -21.35 -9.99 -6.93
N LYS A 126 -21.13 -10.91 -7.88
CA LYS A 126 -22.15 -11.89 -8.31
C LYS A 126 -22.61 -12.79 -7.17
N GLN A 127 -21.67 -13.32 -6.38
CA GLN A 127 -21.95 -14.21 -5.26
C GLN A 127 -22.78 -13.50 -4.17
N LEU A 128 -22.48 -12.23 -3.88
CA LEU A 128 -23.15 -11.43 -2.85
C LEU A 128 -24.34 -10.61 -3.38
N ARG A 129 -24.67 -10.77 -4.67
CA ARG A 129 -25.75 -10.05 -5.39
C ARG A 129 -25.64 -8.53 -5.26
N ILE A 130 -24.42 -8.02 -5.44
CA ILE A 130 -24.10 -6.58 -5.40
C ILE A 130 -24.05 -6.07 -6.84
N GLN A 131 -24.46 -4.82 -7.06
CA GLN A 131 -24.36 -4.20 -8.38
C GLN A 131 -22.88 -3.88 -8.70
N PRO A 132 -22.40 -4.20 -9.91
CA PRO A 132 -21.04 -3.88 -10.32
C PRO A 132 -20.77 -2.38 -10.27
N ASN A 133 -19.66 -1.97 -9.67
CA ASN A 133 -19.24 -0.58 -9.65
C ASN A 133 -17.71 -0.46 -9.82
N GLU A 134 -17.29 0.19 -10.91
CA GLU A 134 -15.86 0.37 -11.24
C GLU A 134 -15.07 1.13 -10.17
N SER A 135 -15.74 1.95 -9.37
CA SER A 135 -15.10 2.68 -8.27
C SER A 135 -14.54 1.72 -7.20
N TYR A 136 -15.19 0.58 -6.95
CA TYR A 136 -14.70 -0.40 -5.96
C TYR A 136 -13.38 -1.04 -6.39
N LEU A 137 -13.18 -1.33 -7.67
CA LEU A 137 -11.92 -1.89 -8.18
C LEU A 137 -10.75 -0.97 -7.84
N SER A 138 -10.85 0.31 -8.21
CA SER A 138 -9.79 1.29 -7.95
C SER A 138 -9.53 1.49 -6.45
N PHE A 139 -10.58 1.55 -5.63
CA PHE A 139 -10.48 1.69 -4.19
C PHE A 139 -9.78 0.50 -3.53
N ILE A 140 -10.27 -0.73 -3.80
CA ILE A 140 -9.72 -1.96 -3.25
C ILE A 140 -8.26 -2.13 -3.69
N LYS A 141 -7.97 -1.91 -4.97
CA LYS A 141 -6.62 -2.00 -5.51
C LYS A 141 -5.67 -1.03 -4.80
N GLN A 142 -6.07 0.23 -4.63
CA GLN A 142 -5.22 1.22 -3.97
C GLN A 142 -4.98 0.89 -2.49
N ASP A 143 -5.98 0.36 -1.80
CA ASP A 143 -5.83 -0.07 -0.41
C ASP A 143 -4.87 -1.25 -0.28
N ILE A 144 -5.00 -2.27 -1.13
CA ILE A 144 -4.07 -3.41 -1.16
C ILE A 144 -2.64 -2.93 -1.42
N ILE A 145 -2.43 -2.04 -2.39
CA ILE A 145 -1.10 -1.49 -2.71
C ILE A 145 -0.49 -0.79 -1.49
N LYS A 146 -1.28 -0.02 -0.73
CA LYS A 146 -0.80 0.65 0.48
C LYS A 146 -0.42 -0.33 1.60
N GLN A 147 -1.13 -1.44 1.71
CA GLN A 147 -0.92 -2.44 2.78
C GLN A 147 0.15 -3.47 2.43
N LEU A 148 0.43 -3.69 1.13
CA LEU A 148 1.29 -4.75 0.63
C LEU A 148 2.71 -4.76 1.23
N PRO A 149 3.45 -3.62 1.33
CA PRO A 149 4.83 -3.65 1.83
C PRO A 149 4.93 -4.20 3.26
N ASN A 150 4.04 -3.75 4.14
CA ASN A 150 4.00 -4.19 5.55
C ASN A 150 3.61 -5.67 5.65
N ARG A 151 2.71 -6.14 4.78
CA ARG A 151 2.28 -7.55 4.73
C ARG A 151 3.40 -8.47 4.24
N ILE A 152 4.15 -8.06 3.23
CA ILE A 152 5.32 -8.80 2.74
C ILE A 152 6.38 -8.90 3.84
N GLU A 153 6.68 -7.79 4.53
CA GLU A 153 7.64 -7.77 5.63
C GLU A 153 7.22 -8.73 6.77
N TYR A 154 5.93 -8.74 7.12
CA TYR A 154 5.38 -9.64 8.13
C TYR A 154 5.59 -11.12 7.73
N HIS A 155 5.24 -11.49 6.49
CA HIS A 155 5.37 -12.87 6.01
C HIS A 155 6.83 -13.32 5.83
N LEU A 156 7.72 -12.40 5.44
CA LEU A 156 9.16 -12.68 5.37
C LEU A 156 9.78 -12.93 6.75
N LYS A 157 9.26 -12.30 7.81
CA LYS A 157 9.70 -12.52 9.20
C LYS A 157 9.08 -13.77 9.82
N SER A 158 7.83 -14.10 9.46
CA SER A 158 7.09 -15.22 10.07
C SER A 158 7.45 -16.59 9.49
N ILE A 159 7.97 -16.64 8.26
CA ILE A 159 8.38 -17.89 7.60
C ILE A 159 9.92 -17.95 7.54
N PRO A 160 10.57 -18.62 8.51
CA PRO A 160 12.02 -18.77 8.49
C PRO A 160 12.46 -19.66 7.32
N VAL A 161 13.51 -19.23 6.63
CA VAL A 161 14.19 -20.03 5.60
C VAL A 161 15.15 -20.97 6.32
N ASN A 162 14.72 -22.20 6.58
CA ASN A 162 15.52 -23.21 7.28
C ASN A 162 16.70 -23.74 6.44
N ASP A 163 16.65 -23.59 5.11
CA ASP A 163 17.70 -24.02 4.19
C ASP A 163 17.92 -22.97 3.09
N GLN A 164 19.18 -22.60 2.85
CA GLN A 164 19.57 -21.53 1.93
C GLN A 164 19.68 -21.97 0.46
N SER A 165 19.30 -23.21 0.14
CA SER A 165 19.16 -23.62 -1.26
C SER A 165 18.20 -22.69 -2.01
N GLU A 166 18.57 -22.32 -3.23
CA GLU A 166 17.76 -21.44 -4.08
C GLU A 166 16.36 -22.03 -4.36
N GLU A 167 16.27 -23.36 -4.40
CA GLU A 167 15.00 -24.08 -4.53
C GLU A 167 14.09 -23.85 -3.32
N ASN A 168 14.61 -23.99 -2.09
CA ASN A 168 13.82 -23.71 -0.89
C ASN A 168 13.44 -22.23 -0.75
N LYS A 169 14.31 -21.30 -1.17
CA LYS A 169 13.99 -19.86 -1.21
C LYS A 169 12.80 -19.58 -2.13
N SER A 170 12.81 -20.15 -3.34
CA SER A 170 11.72 -20.00 -4.31
C SER A 170 10.42 -20.66 -3.82
N ILE A 171 10.49 -21.83 -3.18
CA ILE A 171 9.32 -22.48 -2.57
C ILE A 171 8.70 -21.58 -1.49
N VAL A 172 9.51 -21.00 -0.62
CA VAL A 172 9.03 -20.08 0.44
C VAL A 172 8.44 -18.81 -0.19
N GLU A 173 9.08 -18.23 -1.19
CA GLU A 173 8.55 -17.06 -1.93
C GLU A 173 7.18 -17.35 -2.55
N ASN A 174 7.06 -18.47 -3.26
CA ASN A 174 5.79 -18.90 -3.85
C ASN A 174 4.71 -19.14 -2.79
N LYS A 175 5.08 -19.73 -1.65
CA LYS A 175 4.16 -19.91 -0.53
C LYS A 175 3.65 -18.58 0.03
N ILE A 176 4.53 -17.58 0.18
CA ILE A 176 4.13 -16.23 0.62
C ILE A 176 3.20 -15.58 -0.41
N ILE A 177 3.50 -15.71 -1.71
CA ILE A 177 2.65 -15.20 -2.78
C ILE A 177 1.24 -15.80 -2.70
N GLU A 178 1.14 -17.13 -2.53
CA GLU A 178 -0.17 -17.79 -2.43
C GLU A 178 -0.94 -17.38 -1.17
N LEU A 179 -0.27 -17.22 -0.02
CA LEU A 179 -0.90 -16.69 1.20
C LEU A 179 -1.45 -15.27 0.99
N LEU A 180 -0.67 -14.40 0.35
CA LEU A 180 -1.11 -13.04 0.04
C LEU A 180 -2.30 -13.01 -0.92
N LYS A 181 -2.32 -13.87 -1.94
CA LYS A 181 -3.48 -14.01 -2.85
C LYS A 181 -4.74 -14.44 -2.09
N GLN A 182 -4.63 -15.41 -1.19
CA GLN A 182 -5.74 -15.86 -0.36
C GLN A 182 -6.22 -14.78 0.62
N GLU A 183 -5.30 -14.03 1.22
CA GLU A 183 -5.63 -12.86 2.05
C GLU A 183 -6.38 -11.80 1.26
N ILE A 184 -5.92 -11.49 0.04
CA ILE A 184 -6.59 -10.53 -0.85
C ILE A 184 -8.01 -11.00 -1.17
N GLN A 185 -8.20 -12.26 -1.58
CA GLN A 185 -9.53 -12.80 -1.88
C GLN A 185 -10.46 -12.74 -0.67
N SER A 186 -9.96 -13.11 0.51
CA SER A 186 -10.71 -13.04 1.77
C SER A 186 -11.05 -11.59 2.16
N GLY A 187 -10.11 -10.67 1.93
CA GLY A 187 -10.29 -9.23 2.16
C GLY A 187 -11.36 -8.64 1.25
N VAL A 188 -11.33 -8.98 -0.04
CA VAL A 188 -12.36 -8.58 -1.02
C VAL A 188 -13.73 -9.09 -0.59
N TYR A 189 -13.86 -10.37 -0.25
CA TYR A 189 -15.11 -10.93 0.25
C TYR A 189 -15.61 -10.19 1.51
N THR A 190 -14.72 -9.98 2.48
CA THR A 190 -15.05 -9.31 3.74
C THR A 190 -15.47 -7.86 3.52
N PHE A 191 -14.82 -7.15 2.61
CA PHE A 191 -15.18 -5.79 2.22
C PHE A 191 -16.61 -5.74 1.68
N PHE A 192 -16.92 -6.59 0.70
CA PHE A 192 -18.25 -6.61 0.10
C PHE A 192 -19.34 -7.12 1.05
N ASN A 193 -19.01 -8.06 1.93
CA ASN A 193 -19.95 -8.58 2.93
C ASN A 193 -20.33 -7.53 3.99
N ASN A 194 -19.41 -6.62 4.32
CA ASN A 194 -19.62 -5.57 5.32
C ASN A 194 -20.02 -4.21 4.69
N LEU A 195 -20.32 -4.17 3.38
CA LEU A 195 -20.84 -2.95 2.75
C LEU A 195 -22.17 -2.57 3.41
N PRO A 196 -22.32 -1.33 3.90
CA PRO A 196 -23.58 -0.91 4.47
C PRO A 196 -24.69 -0.87 3.40
N GLU A 197 -25.93 -1.21 3.76
CA GLU A 197 -26.98 -1.48 2.76
C GLU A 197 -27.25 -0.31 1.78
N HIS A 198 -27.04 0.93 2.22
CA HIS A 198 -27.21 2.14 1.40
C HIS A 198 -26.22 2.27 0.23
N VAL A 199 -25.09 1.55 0.26
CA VAL A 199 -24.12 1.48 -0.85
C VAL A 199 -24.23 0.18 -1.65
N LYS A 200 -24.94 -0.83 -1.13
CA LYS A 200 -25.14 -2.13 -1.79
C LYS A 200 -26.13 -2.09 -2.97
N GLY A 201 -26.96 -1.04 -3.01
CA GLY A 201 -27.84 -0.75 -4.13
C GLY A 201 -28.38 0.67 -4.05
N MET A 202 -27.82 1.59 -4.83
CA MET A 202 -28.61 2.72 -5.31
C MET A 202 -29.66 2.15 -6.29
N ASN A 203 -30.84 1.81 -5.76
CA ASN A 203 -32.05 1.76 -6.57
C ASN A 203 -32.38 3.20 -6.97
N THR A 204 -31.92 3.65 -8.14
CA THR A 204 -32.59 4.75 -8.85
C THR A 204 -33.81 4.17 -9.56
N ASN A 205 -34.81 3.78 -8.78
CA ASN A 205 -36.17 3.54 -9.23
C ASN A 205 -37.09 3.99 -8.10
N ASP A 206 -37.32 5.29 -8.03
CA ASP A 206 -38.57 5.82 -7.50
C ASP A 206 -39.34 6.45 -8.67
N PRO A 207 -40.66 6.18 -8.80
CA PRO A 207 -41.50 6.53 -9.94
C PRO A 207 -41.84 8.03 -10.08
#